data_AF-A0ABC9FYK5-F1
#
_entry.id   AF-A0ABC9FYK5-F1
#
_cell.length_a   1.000
_cell.length_b   1.000
_cell.length_c   1.000
_cell.angle_alpha   90.00
_cell.angle_beta   90.00
_cell.angle_gamma   90.00
#
_symmetry.space_group_name_H-M   'P 1'
#
loop_
_entity.id
_entity.type
_entity.pdbx_description
1 polymer ?
#
loop_
_entity_poly.entity_id
_entity_poly.type
_entity_poly.pdbx_seq_one_letter_code
_entity_poly.pdbx_strand_id
1 'polypeptide(L)'
;MSSTEKFKSRWSNYDILNWDIVVKKNIPQQSDVCSCGIFTIKYMQYWNGSELTSPFSQKDMETIRKEMPAELIMSPFNELTSIKDHVIDMDKF
;
A
#
# COMPACT_ATOMS: atom_id res chain seq x y z
N MET A 1 -40.81 10.41 8.59
CA MET A 1 -40.75 8.94 8.57
C MET A 1 -39.37 8.54 9.07
N SER A 2 -39.26 8.13 10.32
CA SER A 2 -38.00 7.72 10.96
C SER A 2 -37.95 6.20 11.01
N SER A 3 -37.22 5.59 10.08
CA SER A 3 -36.96 4.15 10.10
C SER A 3 -35.58 3.93 10.72
N THR A 4 -35.49 4.07 12.04
CA THR A 4 -34.32 3.65 12.84
C THR A 4 -34.32 2.14 13.02
N GLU A 5 -34.21 1.39 11.93
CA GLU A 5 -33.78 -0.01 12.00
C GLU A 5 -32.26 -0.04 12.15
N LYS A 6 -31.78 -0.23 13.37
CA LYS A 6 -30.37 -0.53 13.62
C LYS A 6 -30.05 -1.88 13.00
N PHE A 7 -29.35 -1.87 11.87
CA PHE A 7 -28.72 -3.08 11.33
C PHE A 7 -27.84 -3.72 12.42
N LYS A 8 -28.20 -4.92 12.87
CA LYS A 8 -27.35 -5.70 13.78
C LYS A 8 -26.12 -6.15 13.00
N SER A 9 -25.03 -5.39 13.14
CA SER A 9 -23.72 -5.80 12.64
C SER A 9 -23.13 -6.90 13.52
N ARG A 10 -22.39 -7.82 12.92
CA ARG A 10 -21.55 -8.80 13.64
C ARG A 10 -20.34 -8.15 14.33
N TRP A 11 -20.02 -6.92 13.97
CA TRP A 11 -18.87 -6.17 14.48
C TRP A 11 -19.33 -5.18 15.54
N SER A 12 -18.70 -5.20 16.72
CA SER A 12 -19.03 -4.30 17.82
C SER A 12 -18.74 -2.83 17.50
N ASN A 13 -17.81 -2.56 16.59
CA ASN A 13 -17.34 -1.23 16.18
C ASN A 13 -17.89 -0.78 14.81
N TYR A 14 -19.08 -1.22 14.42
CA TYR A 14 -19.66 -0.94 13.09
C TYR A 14 -19.97 0.55 12.81
N ASP A 15 -20.02 1.38 13.84
CA ASP A 15 -20.31 2.80 13.73
C ASP A 15 -19.04 3.59 13.40
N ILE A 16 -18.63 3.52 12.13
CA ILE A 16 -17.40 4.13 11.60
C ILE A 16 -17.38 5.65 11.75
N LEU A 17 -18.54 6.30 11.87
CA LEU A 17 -18.63 7.76 12.02
C LEU A 17 -18.18 8.23 13.41
N ASN A 18 -18.18 7.32 14.38
CA ASN A 18 -17.77 7.57 15.77
C ASN A 18 -16.34 7.08 16.07
N TRP A 19 -15.56 6.71 15.04
CA TRP A 19 -14.18 6.30 15.24
C TRP A 19 -13.26 7.49 15.46
N ASP A 20 -12.34 7.36 16.41
CA ASP A 20 -11.30 8.37 16.63
C ASP A 20 -10.37 8.47 15.42
N ILE A 21 -10.13 9.70 14.97
CA ILE A 21 -9.19 9.98 13.89
C ILE A 21 -7.84 10.37 14.49
N VAL A 22 -6.83 9.53 14.27
CA VAL A 22 -5.46 9.80 14.71
C VAL A 22 -4.61 10.27 13.54
N VAL A 23 -4.26 11.57 13.55
CA VAL A 23 -3.34 12.15 12.55
C VAL A 23 -1.90 11.97 13.02
N LYS A 24 -1.11 11.19 12.27
CA LYS A 24 0.31 10.97 12.56
C LYS A 24 1.14 12.12 11.96
N LYS A 25 2.04 12.68 12.79
CA LYS A 25 2.97 13.75 12.41
C LYS A 25 4.37 13.17 12.20
N ASN A 26 5.25 13.94 11.56
CA ASN A 26 6.66 13.59 11.33
C ASN A 26 6.87 12.28 10.56
N ILE A 27 5.93 11.95 9.67
CA ILE A 27 6.04 10.83 8.75
C ILE A 27 6.67 11.31 7.43
N PRO A 28 7.31 10.42 6.64
CA PRO A 28 7.85 10.77 5.33
C PRO A 28 6.84 11.57 4.50
N GLN A 29 7.25 12.66 3.85
CA GLN A 29 6.35 13.47 3.03
C GLN A 29 6.75 13.37 1.56
N GLN A 30 5.76 13.29 0.69
CA GLN A 30 5.96 13.42 -0.75
C GLN A 30 6.18 14.90 -1.10
N SER A 31 7.06 15.17 -2.05
CA SER A 31 7.31 16.52 -2.57
C SER A 31 7.07 16.67 -4.07
N ASP A 32 6.72 15.59 -4.77
CA ASP A 32 6.29 15.64 -6.19
C ASP A 32 4.77 15.48 -6.33
N VAL A 33 4.27 15.37 -7.57
CA VAL A 33 2.84 15.17 -7.86
C VAL A 33 2.50 13.75 -8.32
N CYS A 34 3.47 12.85 -8.44
CA CYS A 34 3.32 11.57 -9.14
C CYS A 34 3.74 10.34 -8.33
N SER A 35 4.21 10.52 -7.09
CA SER A 35 4.64 9.43 -6.21
C SER A 35 3.61 9.09 -5.13
N CYS A 36 2.43 9.71 -5.13
CA CYS A 36 1.40 9.49 -4.10
C CYS A 36 0.99 8.02 -3.97
N GLY A 37 0.81 7.32 -5.08
CA GLY A 37 0.50 5.89 -5.06
C GLY A 37 1.61 5.05 -4.41
N ILE A 38 2.87 5.37 -4.69
CA ILE A 38 4.02 4.66 -4.10
C ILE A 38 4.12 4.94 -2.59
N PHE A 39 3.93 6.19 -2.17
CA PHE A 39 3.85 6.55 -0.75
C PHE A 39 2.74 5.77 -0.04
N THR A 40 1.53 5.72 -0.60
CA THR A 40 0.42 4.95 -0.04
C THR A 40 0.78 3.47 0.14
N ILE A 41 1.39 2.83 -0.87
CA ILE A 41 1.82 1.43 -0.79
C ILE A 41 2.88 1.23 0.30
N LYS A 42 3.89 2.11 0.37
CA LYS A 42 4.96 2.00 1.38
C LYS A 42 4.44 2.24 2.80
N TYR A 43 3.46 3.14 2.99
CA TYR A 43 2.79 3.24 4.28
C TYR A 43 2.06 1.94 4.64
N MET A 44 1.28 1.35 3.73
CA MET A 44 0.58 0.09 4.01
C MET A 44 1.57 -1.06 4.30
N GLN A 45 2.70 -1.09 3.59
CA GLN A 45 3.74 -2.11 3.77
C GLN A 45 4.45 -2.01 5.13
N TYR A 46 4.77 -0.79 5.58
CA TYR A 46 5.56 -0.58 6.80
C TYR A 46 4.75 -0.23 8.03
N TRP A 47 3.44 -0.04 7.92
CA TRP A 47 2.59 0.27 9.07
C TRP A 47 2.30 -0.98 9.92
N ASN A 48 2.72 -0.96 11.19
CA ASN A 48 2.42 -2.05 12.14
C ASN A 48 1.15 -1.83 12.98
N GLY A 49 0.38 -0.77 12.72
CA GLY A 49 -0.76 -0.36 13.54
C GLY A 49 -0.48 0.84 14.45
N SER A 50 0.79 1.16 14.73
CA SER A 50 1.17 2.28 15.61
C SER A 50 2.17 3.24 14.96
N GLU A 51 3.15 2.70 14.24
CA GLU A 51 4.24 3.43 13.60
C GLU A 51 4.73 2.73 12.33
N LEU A 52 5.67 3.39 11.64
CA LEU A 52 6.37 2.79 10.50
C LEU A 52 7.53 1.95 10.99
N THR A 53 7.55 0.67 10.62
CA THR A 53 8.62 -0.28 10.97
C THR A 53 9.90 -0.06 10.18
N SER A 54 9.82 0.67 9.07
CA SER A 54 10.98 0.97 8.23
C SER A 54 10.87 2.38 7.66
N PRO A 55 11.96 3.16 7.69
CA PRO A 55 11.97 4.50 7.09
C PRO A 55 12.02 4.39 5.56
N PHE A 56 11.41 5.37 4.90
CA PHE A 56 11.56 5.61 3.46
C PHE A 56 11.42 7.11 3.18
N SER A 57 11.79 7.56 1.99
CA SER A 57 11.82 8.97 1.62
C SER A 57 11.49 9.19 0.15
N GLN A 58 11.29 10.46 -0.22
CA GLN A 58 11.11 10.87 -1.62
C GLN A 58 12.26 10.42 -2.54
N LYS A 59 13.49 10.34 -2.01
CA LYS A 59 14.68 9.94 -2.81
C LYS A 59 14.61 8.49 -3.27
N ASP A 60 13.83 7.66 -2.58
CA ASP A 60 13.72 6.23 -2.85
C ASP A 60 12.66 5.94 -3.93
N MET A 61 11.81 6.91 -4.27
CA MET A 61 10.65 6.71 -5.14
C MET A 61 11.01 6.19 -6.52
N GLU A 62 12.10 6.68 -7.11
CA GLU A 62 12.54 6.26 -8.43
C GLU A 62 13.03 4.80 -8.45
N THR A 63 13.77 4.40 -7.40
CA THR A 63 14.22 3.01 -7.24
C THR A 63 13.03 2.09 -7.01
N ILE A 64 12.16 2.44 -6.06
CA ILE A 64 10.95 1.66 -5.74
C ILE A 64 10.05 1.50 -6.97
N ARG A 65 9.93 2.55 -7.79
CA ARG A 65 9.14 2.52 -9.03
C ARG A 65 9.65 1.48 -10.04
N LYS A 66 10.97 1.25 -10.08
CA LYS A 66 11.61 0.26 -10.95
C LYS A 66 11.51 -1.15 -10.37
N GLU A 67 11.66 -1.28 -9.06
CA GLU A 67 11.60 -2.56 -8.36
C GLU A 67 10.18 -3.14 -8.33
N MET A 68 9.16 -2.30 -8.11
CA MET A 68 7.79 -2.75 -7.90
C MET A 68 7.21 -3.59 -9.07
N PRO A 69 7.38 -3.21 -10.36
CA PRO A 69 6.99 -4.08 -11.47
C PRO A 69 7.70 -5.43 -11.45
N ALA A 70 9.00 -5.47 -11.16
CA ALA A 70 9.76 -6.71 -11.08
C ALA A 70 9.26 -7.60 -9.94
N GLU A 71 9.03 -7.04 -8.75
CA GLU A 71 8.44 -7.75 -7.61
C GLU A 71 7.06 -8.33 -7.94
N LEU A 72 6.20 -7.56 -8.60
CA LEU A 72 4.86 -8.00 -9.00
C LEU A 72 4.91 -9.11 -10.06
N ILE A 73 5.76 -8.95 -11.08
CA ILE A 73 5.92 -9.95 -12.14
C ILE A 73 6.45 -11.26 -11.55
N MET A 74 7.48 -11.19 -10.71
CA MET A 74 8.15 -12.36 -10.16
C MET A 74 7.44 -12.95 -8.93
N SER A 75 6.40 -12.28 -8.42
CA SER A 75 5.61 -12.74 -7.29
C SER A 75 5.08 -14.16 -7.49
N PRO A 76 5.09 -15.02 -6.44
CA PRO A 76 4.44 -16.33 -6.51
C PRO A 76 2.93 -16.22 -6.76
N PHE A 77 2.32 -15.07 -6.47
CA PHE A 77 0.89 -14.81 -6.74
C PHE A 77 0.60 -14.40 -8.18
N ASN A 78 1.62 -14.06 -8.97
CA ASN A 78 1.43 -13.88 -10.40
C ASN A 78 1.44 -15.26 -11.07
N GLU A 79 0.27 -15.76 -11.43
CA GLU A 79 0.10 -17.10 -12.03
C GLU A 79 0.54 -17.17 -13.50
N LEU A 80 0.73 -16.02 -14.15
CA LEU A 80 1.15 -15.97 -15.54
C LEU A 80 2.65 -16.28 -15.65
N THR A 81 3.01 -17.52 -15.96
CA THR A 81 4.41 -17.94 -16.07
C THR A 81 5.11 -17.38 -17.30
N SER A 82 4.39 -17.22 -18.41
CA SER A 82 4.96 -16.75 -19.68
C SER A 82 5.62 -15.37 -19.58
N ILE A 83 5.09 -14.46 -18.77
CA ILE A 83 5.71 -13.14 -18.55
C ILE A 83 6.97 -13.25 -17.68
N LYS A 84 7.02 -14.18 -16.72
CA LYS A 84 8.21 -14.42 -15.90
C LYS A 84 9.35 -14.95 -16.75
N ASP A 85 9.04 -15.93 -17.60
CA ASP A 85 10.01 -16.52 -18.52
C ASP A 85 10.58 -15.45 -19.47
N HIS A 86 9.71 -14.58 -20.01
CA HIS A 86 10.13 -13.49 -20.88
C HIS A 86 11.11 -12.51 -20.21
N VAL A 87 10.83 -12.11 -18.96
CA VAL A 87 11.72 -11.22 -18.20
C VAL A 87 13.07 -11.89 -17.91
N ILE A 88 13.06 -13.16 -17.50
CA ILE A 88 14.29 -13.93 -17.24
C ILE A 88 15.15 -14.06 -18.51
N ASP A 89 14.53 -14.22 -19.68
CA ASP A 89 15.25 -14.34 -20.95
C ASP A 89 15.82 -12.99 -21.43
N MET A 90 15.18 -11.86 -21.11
CA MET A 90 15.73 -10.54 -21.40
C MET A 90 16.99 -10.22 -20.59
N ASP A 91 17.10 -10.73 -19.35
CA ASP A 91 18.25 -10.52 -18.46
C ASP A 91 19.51 -11.32 -18.87
N LYS A 92 19.42 -12.17 -19.90
CA LYS A 92 20.55 -12.99 -20.39
C LYS A 92 21.41 -12.31 -21.47
N PHE A 93 21.11 -11.05 -21.84
CA PHE A 93 21.83 -10.26 -22.84
C PHE A 93 22.51 -9.03 -22.22
#